data_AF-A0A1H6XYU3-F1
#
_entry.id   AF-A0A1H6XYU3-F1
#
_cell.length_a   1.000
_cell.length_b   1.000
_cell.length_c   1.000
_cell.angle_alpha   90.00
_cell.angle_beta   90.00
_cell.angle_gamma   90.00
#
_symmetry.space_group_name_H-M   'P 1'
#
loop_
_entity.id
_entity.type
_entity.pdbx_description
1 polymer ?
#
loop_
_entity_poly.entity_id
_entity_poly.type
_entity_poly.pdbx_seq_one_letter_code
_entity_poly.pdbx_strand_id
1 'polypeptide(L)'
;MARTKTKEQVGRFASFDTLMATAAVDSQLAALEASGADPGTLEAALTESLISAQERWGLGLHHLTHGARPTDDGDIEILVGGRPTARLSEGFEALARAYAPMQALDERGLSLWGALGDGHRSSGDLAPAQLKVLIEEARDFETHWGTGRGGLFHRVWRQGEKLHVEVARPASAEAALSDAAWDVIASIKDRAFQRELMRRSEKQGMLGALLGARHAGAGANLARLPEAHFTVQAFVQTLNGDAARSAEEYRTALKTAAAALEEYQDSATRTLSEVLRHGLQGS
;
A
#
# COMPACT_ATOMS: atom_id res chain seq x y z
N MET A 1 39.87 15.93 -1.43
CA MET A 1 38.68 16.68 -0.97
C MET A 1 37.52 15.70 -0.86
N ALA A 2 37.35 15.10 0.31
CA ALA A 2 36.19 14.28 0.63
C ALA A 2 35.03 15.23 0.93
N ARG A 3 34.09 15.36 -0.01
CA ARG A 3 32.90 16.21 0.18
C ARG A 3 32.01 15.57 1.25
N THR A 4 31.77 16.33 2.28
CA THR A 4 30.73 16.18 3.29
C THR A 4 29.43 15.74 2.61
N LYS A 5 29.04 14.46 2.78
CA LYS A 5 27.67 14.02 2.46
C LYS A 5 26.74 14.78 3.39
N THR A 6 26.04 15.78 2.87
CA THR A 6 25.17 16.67 3.64
C THR A 6 24.02 15.84 4.24
N LYS A 7 23.66 16.16 5.48
CA LYS A 7 22.62 15.50 6.31
C LYS A 7 21.26 15.31 5.60
N GLU A 8 21.00 16.06 4.53
CA GLU A 8 19.81 15.99 3.67
C GLU A 8 19.78 14.75 2.76
N GLN A 9 20.92 14.28 2.24
CA GLN A 9 20.96 13.08 1.37
C GLN A 9 20.59 11.80 2.13
N VAL A 10 20.97 11.71 3.40
CA VAL A 10 20.63 10.58 4.29
C VAL A 10 19.13 10.56 4.63
N GLY A 11 18.44 11.70 4.54
CA GLY A 11 17.02 11.81 4.90
C GLY A 11 16.05 11.31 3.83
N ARG A 12 16.39 11.43 2.54
CA ARG A 12 15.45 11.13 1.44
C ARG A 12 15.13 9.64 1.32
N PHE A 13 16.15 8.79 1.38
CA PHE A 13 15.95 7.34 1.28
C PHE A 13 15.28 6.79 2.53
N ALA A 14 15.59 7.32 3.71
CA ALA A 14 14.85 7.00 4.94
C ALA A 14 13.37 7.41 4.85
N SER A 15 13.06 8.57 4.25
CA SER A 15 11.68 9.01 4.03
C SER A 15 10.94 8.12 3.02
N PHE A 16 11.65 7.61 2.01
CA PHE A 16 11.10 6.66 1.05
C PHE A 16 10.88 5.29 1.71
N ASP A 17 11.85 4.80 2.48
CA ASP A 17 11.72 3.57 3.27
C ASP A 17 10.52 3.67 4.24
N THR A 18 10.28 4.85 4.84
CA THR A 18 9.09 5.10 5.68
C THR A 18 7.79 5.04 4.88
N LEU A 19 7.75 5.58 3.66
CA LEU A 19 6.59 5.44 2.78
C LEU A 19 6.34 3.98 2.40
N MET A 20 7.38 3.24 2.01
CA MET A 20 7.30 1.83 1.62
C MET A 20 6.85 0.92 2.78
N ALA A 21 7.21 1.28 4.02
CA ALA A 21 6.77 0.56 5.21
C ALA A 21 5.23 0.54 5.37
N THR A 22 4.51 1.54 4.86
CA THR A 22 3.02 1.53 4.87
C THR A 22 2.41 0.43 4.00
N ALA A 23 3.19 -0.11 3.05
CA ALA A 23 2.85 -1.27 2.25
C ALA A 23 3.56 -2.54 2.74
N ALA A 24 4.22 -2.52 3.90
CA ALA A 24 5.09 -3.60 4.39
C ALA A 24 6.20 -4.00 3.40
N VAL A 25 6.70 -3.03 2.61
CA VAL A 25 7.83 -3.21 1.70
C VAL A 25 9.09 -2.75 2.43
N ASP A 26 10.04 -3.66 2.61
CA ASP A 26 11.37 -3.35 3.15
C ASP A 26 12.30 -2.99 1.98
N SER A 27 12.35 -1.70 1.64
CA SER A 27 13.08 -1.21 0.47
C SER A 27 14.59 -1.09 0.69
N GLN A 28 15.06 -1.04 1.94
CA GLN A 28 16.48 -0.98 2.33
C GLN A 28 17.32 0.06 1.57
N LEU A 29 16.73 1.16 1.08
CA LEU A 29 17.44 2.06 0.16
C LEU A 29 18.52 2.88 0.86
N ALA A 30 18.30 3.25 2.12
CA ALA A 30 19.35 3.91 2.90
C ALA A 30 20.60 3.01 3.03
N ALA A 31 20.41 1.69 3.18
CA ALA A 31 21.52 0.73 3.25
C ALA A 31 22.19 0.54 1.88
N LEU A 32 21.39 0.47 0.81
CA LEU A 32 21.88 0.34 -0.56
C LEU A 32 22.72 1.56 -0.97
N GLU A 33 22.27 2.78 -0.65
CA GLU A 33 23.07 4.00 -0.87
C GLU A 33 24.37 3.98 -0.05
N ALA A 34 24.31 3.54 1.21
CA ALA A 34 25.49 3.46 2.07
C ALA A 34 26.55 2.48 1.54
N SER A 35 26.15 1.42 0.84
CA SER A 35 27.07 0.50 0.16
C SER A 35 27.74 1.07 -1.10
N GLY A 36 27.32 2.24 -1.57
CA GLY A 36 27.88 2.89 -2.76
C GLY A 36 27.36 2.34 -4.09
N ALA A 37 26.11 1.87 -4.11
CA ALA A 37 25.43 1.45 -5.35
C ALA A 37 25.42 2.57 -6.41
N ASP A 38 25.49 2.21 -7.68
CA ASP A 38 25.43 3.17 -8.77
C ASP A 38 24.01 3.75 -8.95
N PRO A 39 23.85 4.91 -9.62
CA PRO A 39 22.55 5.56 -9.78
C PRO A 39 21.49 4.70 -10.47
N GLY A 40 21.88 3.86 -11.45
CA GLY A 40 20.94 3.00 -12.16
C GLY A 40 20.39 1.90 -11.26
N THR A 41 21.25 1.33 -10.40
CA THR A 41 20.83 0.36 -9.38
C THR A 41 19.87 0.99 -8.35
N LEU A 42 20.14 2.22 -7.91
CA LEU A 42 19.26 2.93 -6.98
C LEU A 42 17.89 3.25 -7.60
N GLU A 43 17.85 3.71 -8.85
CA GLU A 43 16.62 3.98 -9.59
C GLU A 43 15.78 2.72 -9.81
N ALA A 44 16.42 1.60 -10.14
CA ALA A 44 15.75 0.31 -10.28
C ALA A 44 15.12 -0.13 -8.95
N ALA A 45 15.87 -0.05 -7.84
CA ALA A 45 15.39 -0.45 -6.52
C ALA A 45 14.24 0.46 -6.00
N LEU A 46 14.33 1.77 -6.25
CA LEU A 46 13.24 2.74 -6.01
C LEU A 46 11.97 2.33 -6.76
N THR A 47 12.10 2.05 -8.05
CA THR A 47 10.98 1.70 -8.92
C THR A 47 10.36 0.37 -8.53
N GLU A 48 11.16 -0.66 -8.24
CA GLU A 48 10.68 -1.98 -7.81
C GLU A 48 9.93 -1.90 -6.48
N SER A 49 10.46 -1.14 -5.52
CA SER A 49 9.81 -0.91 -4.23
C SER A 49 8.48 -0.18 -4.40
N LEU A 50 8.44 0.86 -5.24
CA LEU A 50 7.21 1.60 -5.51
C LEU A 50 6.14 0.72 -6.17
N ILE A 51 6.50 -0.09 -7.15
CA ILE A 51 5.57 -1.02 -7.81
C ILE A 51 5.01 -2.01 -6.78
N SER A 52 5.88 -2.60 -5.95
CA SER A 52 5.45 -3.50 -4.87
C SER A 52 4.51 -2.82 -3.87
N ALA A 53 4.72 -1.53 -3.59
CA ALA A 53 3.83 -0.76 -2.74
C ALA A 53 2.48 -0.47 -3.41
N GLN A 54 2.46 -0.14 -4.71
CA GLN A 54 1.23 0.05 -5.48
C GLN A 54 0.34 -1.20 -5.51
N GLU A 55 0.97 -2.38 -5.63
CA GLU A 55 0.29 -3.67 -5.57
C GLU A 55 -0.39 -3.95 -4.21
N ARG A 56 0.03 -3.25 -3.16
CA ARG A 56 -0.49 -3.44 -1.80
C ARG A 56 -1.39 -2.32 -1.31
N TRP A 57 -1.14 -1.08 -1.73
CA TRP A 57 -2.01 0.06 -1.41
C TRP A 57 -3.39 -0.05 -2.05
N GLY A 58 -3.54 -0.85 -3.11
CA GLY A 58 -4.84 -1.14 -3.71
C GLY A 58 -5.47 0.08 -4.40
N LEU A 59 -4.67 1.04 -4.86
CA LEU A 59 -5.16 2.27 -5.50
C LEU A 59 -5.79 2.02 -6.89
N GLY A 60 -5.66 0.80 -7.42
CA GLY A 60 -6.28 0.45 -8.70
C GLY A 60 -5.57 1.00 -9.92
N LEU A 61 -4.27 1.28 -9.81
CA LEU A 61 -3.47 1.97 -10.82
C LEU A 61 -2.55 1.03 -11.61
N HIS A 62 -2.90 -0.26 -11.72
CA HIS A 62 -2.10 -1.28 -12.42
C HIS A 62 -1.94 -1.02 -13.93
N HIS A 63 -2.88 -0.28 -14.53
CA HIS A 63 -2.83 0.14 -15.93
C HIS A 63 -1.83 1.28 -16.19
N LEU A 64 -1.26 1.86 -15.15
CA LEU A 64 -0.26 2.93 -15.25
C LEU A 64 1.14 2.38 -15.01
N THR A 65 2.13 2.95 -15.69
CA THR A 65 3.53 2.64 -15.43
C THR A 65 4.06 3.53 -14.31
N HIS A 66 4.45 2.93 -13.19
CA HIS A 66 5.03 3.63 -12.04
C HIS A 66 6.56 3.59 -12.11
N GLY A 67 7.20 4.69 -11.74
CA GLY A 67 8.65 4.78 -11.62
C GLY A 67 9.05 5.72 -10.50
N ALA A 68 10.27 5.57 -9.99
CA ALA A 68 10.85 6.49 -9.04
C ALA A 68 12.34 6.67 -9.32
N ARG A 69 12.83 7.90 -9.25
CA ARG A 69 14.24 8.21 -9.51
C ARG A 69 14.80 9.26 -8.55
N PRO A 70 16.09 9.17 -8.20
CA PRO A 70 16.74 10.25 -7.47
C PRO A 70 16.89 11.47 -8.38
N THR A 71 16.77 12.67 -7.81
CA THR A 71 17.00 13.93 -8.52
C THR A 71 18.36 14.54 -8.14
N ASP A 72 18.85 15.44 -8.99
CA ASP A 72 20.14 16.13 -8.80
C ASP A 72 20.15 17.05 -7.57
N ASP A 73 18.99 17.58 -7.17
CA ASP A 73 18.79 18.41 -5.97
C ASP A 73 18.67 17.58 -4.68
N GLY A 74 18.85 16.26 -4.75
CA GLY A 74 18.87 15.41 -3.56
C GLY A 74 17.47 14.98 -3.08
N ASP A 75 16.47 14.95 -3.95
CA ASP A 75 15.12 14.47 -3.68
C ASP A 75 14.87 13.11 -4.37
N ILE A 76 13.64 12.60 -4.27
CA ILE A 76 13.11 11.47 -5.02
C ILE A 76 11.86 11.92 -5.77
N GLU A 77 11.87 11.76 -7.09
CA GLU A 77 10.75 12.06 -7.96
C GLU A 77 9.95 10.79 -8.26
N ILE A 78 8.64 10.86 -8.06
CA ILE A 78 7.69 9.80 -8.38
C ILE A 78 7.10 10.07 -9.76
N LEU A 79 7.12 9.05 -10.62
CA LEU A 79 6.74 9.13 -12.03
C LEU A 79 5.55 8.24 -12.32
N VAL A 80 4.63 8.75 -13.15
CA VAL A 80 3.52 7.98 -13.71
C VAL A 80 3.52 8.17 -15.23
N GLY A 81 3.60 7.08 -15.98
CA GLY A 81 3.74 7.12 -17.44
C GLY A 81 4.99 7.88 -17.90
N GLY A 82 6.06 7.84 -17.10
CA GLY A 82 7.31 8.58 -17.35
C GLY A 82 7.25 10.08 -17.05
N ARG A 83 6.15 10.59 -16.49
CA ARG A 83 5.99 12.01 -16.16
C ARG A 83 6.11 12.23 -14.65
N PRO A 84 6.84 13.28 -14.20
CA PRO A 84 6.86 13.67 -12.79
C PRO A 84 5.44 13.93 -12.28
N THR A 85 5.07 13.25 -11.20
CA THR A 85 3.74 13.30 -10.60
C THR A 85 3.78 13.93 -9.21
N ALA A 86 4.81 13.62 -8.43
CA ALA A 86 5.03 14.18 -7.11
C ALA A 86 6.51 14.07 -6.74
N ARG A 87 6.92 14.86 -5.75
CA ARG A 87 8.23 14.73 -5.10
C ARG A 87 8.07 14.32 -3.65
N LEU A 88 9.01 13.51 -3.15
CA LEU A 88 8.92 13.02 -1.78
C LEU A 88 9.03 14.15 -0.74
N SER A 89 9.83 15.19 -1.04
CA SER A 89 9.96 16.38 -0.19
C SER A 89 8.66 17.19 -0.02
N GLU A 90 7.68 17.03 -0.90
CA GLU A 90 6.36 17.68 -0.80
C GLU A 90 5.47 17.04 0.28
N GLY A 91 5.87 15.87 0.79
CA GLY A 91 5.20 15.14 1.86
C GLY A 91 4.18 14.11 1.35
N PHE A 92 3.82 13.17 2.22
CA PHE A 92 2.99 12.02 1.86
C PHE A 92 1.55 12.40 1.48
N GLU A 93 0.99 13.45 2.10
CA GLU A 93 -0.32 14.00 1.73
C GLU A 93 -0.32 14.52 0.28
N ALA A 94 0.76 15.18 -0.16
CA ALA A 94 0.88 15.67 -1.52
C ALA A 94 0.93 14.51 -2.52
N LEU A 95 1.68 13.44 -2.22
CA LEU A 95 1.71 12.22 -3.03
C LEU A 95 0.33 11.55 -3.12
N ALA A 96 -0.37 11.39 -1.99
CA ALA A 96 -1.71 10.81 -1.99
C ALA A 96 -2.70 11.65 -2.80
N ARG A 97 -2.64 12.97 -2.68
CA ARG A 97 -3.44 13.90 -3.51
C ARG A 97 -3.10 13.82 -5.00
N ALA A 98 -1.85 13.57 -5.36
CA ALA A 98 -1.44 13.40 -6.75
C ALA A 98 -2.00 12.11 -7.36
N TYR A 99 -2.07 11.02 -6.59
CA TYR A 99 -2.70 9.76 -7.05
C TYR A 99 -4.22 9.80 -7.04
N ALA A 100 -4.86 10.50 -6.10
CA ALA A 100 -6.32 10.54 -5.96
C ALA A 100 -7.10 10.78 -7.28
N PRO A 101 -6.78 11.77 -8.13
CA PRO A 101 -7.51 12.00 -9.37
C PRO A 101 -7.29 10.92 -10.45
N MET A 102 -6.30 10.04 -10.26
CA MET A 102 -6.03 8.90 -11.17
C MET A 102 -6.89 7.68 -10.80
N GLN A 103 -7.46 7.66 -9.60
CA GLN A 103 -8.30 6.56 -9.12
C GLN A 103 -9.72 6.70 -9.64
N ALA A 104 -10.39 5.55 -9.76
CA ALA A 104 -11.83 5.46 -9.95
C ALA A 104 -12.31 4.28 -9.12
N LEU A 105 -12.83 4.55 -7.92
CA LEU A 105 -13.29 3.52 -6.98
C LEU A 105 -14.82 3.42 -7.02
N ASP A 106 -15.34 2.20 -6.87
CA ASP A 106 -16.76 1.94 -6.71
C ASP A 106 -17.24 2.16 -5.26
N GLU A 107 -18.51 1.93 -5.00
CA GLU A 107 -19.12 2.08 -3.65
C GLU A 107 -18.52 1.16 -2.58
N ARG A 108 -17.81 0.10 -2.98
CA ARG A 108 -17.15 -0.86 -2.09
C ARG A 108 -15.67 -0.47 -1.87
N GLY A 109 -15.18 0.56 -2.55
CA GLY A 109 -13.77 0.96 -2.54
C GLY A 109 -12.89 0.15 -3.49
N LEU A 110 -13.47 -0.59 -4.44
CA LEU A 110 -12.72 -1.35 -5.45
C LEU A 110 -12.51 -0.54 -6.71
N SER A 111 -11.36 -0.70 -7.36
CA SER A 111 -11.07 0.00 -8.61
C SER A 111 -11.99 -0.44 -9.75
N LEU A 112 -12.54 0.54 -10.46
CA LEU A 112 -13.30 0.37 -11.70
C LEU A 112 -12.37 0.14 -12.90
N TRP A 113 -11.11 0.57 -12.81
CA TRP A 113 -10.13 0.43 -13.87
C TRP A 113 -9.73 -1.03 -14.10
N GLY A 114 -9.60 -1.40 -15.38
CA GLY A 114 -8.94 -2.63 -15.75
C GLY A 114 -7.43 -2.55 -15.50
N ALA A 115 -6.77 -3.67 -15.23
CA ALA A 115 -5.32 -3.75 -15.17
C ALA A 115 -4.69 -3.69 -16.56
N LEU A 116 -5.34 -4.27 -17.58
CA LEU A 116 -4.85 -4.28 -18.95
C LEU A 116 -5.25 -3.05 -19.78
N GLY A 117 -5.96 -2.09 -19.16
CA GLY A 117 -6.55 -0.94 -19.84
C GLY A 117 -7.96 -1.22 -20.39
N ASP A 118 -8.37 -0.46 -21.41
CA ASP A 118 -9.70 -0.59 -22.01
C ASP A 118 -9.82 -1.89 -22.82
N GLY A 119 -10.83 -2.69 -22.51
CA GLY A 119 -11.07 -3.96 -23.19
C GLY A 119 -12.20 -4.77 -22.57
N HIS A 120 -12.46 -5.93 -23.16
CA HIS A 120 -13.41 -6.88 -22.60
C HIS A 120 -12.83 -7.50 -21.32
N ARG A 121 -13.58 -7.42 -20.23
CA ARG A 121 -13.29 -8.12 -18.98
C ARG A 121 -14.31 -9.23 -18.79
N SER A 122 -13.82 -10.42 -18.49
CA SER A 122 -14.69 -11.54 -18.15
C SER A 122 -15.36 -11.30 -16.81
N SER A 123 -16.53 -11.90 -16.56
CA SER A 123 -17.19 -11.81 -15.25
C SER A 123 -16.25 -12.23 -14.11
N GLY A 124 -16.38 -11.61 -12.93
CA GLY A 124 -15.63 -12.01 -11.74
C GLY A 124 -16.06 -13.37 -11.19
N ASP A 125 -17.34 -13.73 -11.37
CA ASP A 125 -17.93 -14.96 -10.86
C ASP A 125 -17.96 -16.08 -11.93
N LEU A 126 -16.90 -16.19 -12.73
CA LEU A 126 -16.77 -17.25 -13.74
C LEU A 126 -16.83 -18.64 -13.10
N ALA A 127 -17.45 -19.58 -13.80
CA ALA A 127 -17.39 -20.97 -13.38
C ALA A 127 -15.93 -21.47 -13.41
N PRO A 128 -15.48 -22.32 -12.45
CA PRO A 128 -14.10 -22.77 -12.39
C PRO A 128 -13.56 -23.39 -13.70
N ALA A 129 -14.43 -24.08 -14.45
CA ALA A 129 -14.06 -24.64 -15.75
C ALA A 129 -13.79 -23.55 -16.82
N GLN A 130 -14.53 -22.45 -16.81
CA GLN A 130 -14.31 -21.33 -17.74
C GLN A 130 -13.03 -20.58 -17.39
N LEU A 131 -12.81 -20.31 -16.10
CA LEU A 131 -11.59 -19.66 -15.64
C LEU A 131 -10.34 -20.53 -15.92
N LYS A 132 -10.46 -21.85 -15.76
CA LYS A 132 -9.41 -22.80 -16.14
C LYS A 132 -9.01 -22.64 -17.62
N VAL A 133 -9.97 -22.53 -18.53
CA VAL A 133 -9.69 -22.31 -19.96
C VAL A 133 -8.97 -20.99 -20.20
N LEU A 134 -9.37 -19.90 -19.52
CA LEU A 134 -8.65 -18.63 -19.61
C LEU A 134 -7.19 -18.76 -19.16
N ILE A 135 -6.97 -19.45 -18.04
CA ILE A 135 -5.62 -19.65 -17.49
C ILE A 135 -4.79 -20.56 -18.42
N GLU A 136 -5.28 -21.72 -18.83
CA GLU A 136 -4.45 -22.67 -19.57
C GLU A 136 -4.24 -22.22 -21.03
N GLU A 137 -5.30 -21.75 -21.69
CA GLU A 137 -5.34 -21.62 -23.16
C GLU A 137 -5.32 -20.16 -23.66
N ALA A 138 -5.83 -19.19 -22.89
CA ALA A 138 -5.88 -17.81 -23.38
C ALA A 138 -4.50 -17.14 -23.39
N ARG A 139 -4.40 -16.07 -24.18
CA ARG A 139 -3.30 -15.09 -24.09
C ARG A 139 -3.59 -14.15 -22.93
N ASP A 140 -3.60 -12.84 -23.20
CA ASP A 140 -3.98 -11.83 -22.22
C ASP A 140 -5.49 -11.87 -21.99
N PHE A 141 -5.88 -11.82 -20.73
CA PHE A 141 -7.26 -11.74 -20.28
C PHE A 141 -7.31 -11.04 -18.93
N GLU A 142 -8.48 -10.53 -18.57
CA GLU A 142 -8.74 -9.95 -17.25
C GLU A 142 -10.16 -10.30 -16.81
N THR A 143 -10.34 -10.53 -15.51
CA THR A 143 -11.66 -10.65 -14.88
C THR A 143 -12.07 -9.36 -14.17
N HIS A 144 -13.38 -9.12 -14.09
CA HIS A 144 -13.95 -8.23 -13.09
C HIS A 144 -13.69 -8.78 -11.67
N TRP A 145 -13.98 -7.95 -10.66
CA TRP A 145 -13.94 -8.37 -9.27
C TRP A 145 -14.97 -9.46 -8.98
N GLY A 146 -14.51 -10.62 -8.51
CA GLY A 146 -15.31 -11.69 -7.91
C GLY A 146 -15.32 -11.58 -6.40
N THR A 147 -16.34 -12.15 -5.76
CA THR A 147 -16.47 -12.14 -4.30
C THR A 147 -15.74 -13.32 -3.66
N GLY A 148 -15.05 -13.05 -2.54
CA GLY A 148 -14.35 -14.02 -1.71
C GLY A 148 -14.95 -14.13 -0.30
N ARG A 149 -14.41 -15.04 0.51
CA ARG A 149 -14.84 -15.20 1.91
C ARG A 149 -14.36 -14.02 2.76
N GLY A 150 -15.14 -13.63 3.78
CA GLY A 150 -14.67 -12.67 4.79
C GLY A 150 -14.50 -11.24 4.27
N GLY A 151 -15.39 -10.82 3.35
CA GLY A 151 -15.34 -9.49 2.75
C GLY A 151 -14.18 -9.28 1.77
N LEU A 152 -13.48 -10.36 1.38
CA LEU A 152 -12.45 -10.32 0.35
C LEU A 152 -13.07 -10.20 -1.03
N PHE A 153 -12.34 -9.55 -1.93
CA PHE A 153 -12.60 -9.53 -3.36
C PHE A 153 -11.35 -10.03 -4.07
N HIS A 154 -11.52 -10.60 -5.26
CA HIS A 154 -10.39 -11.06 -6.04
C HIS A 154 -10.62 -10.81 -7.53
N ARG A 155 -9.52 -10.65 -8.26
CA ARG A 155 -9.52 -10.67 -9.72
C ARG A 155 -8.21 -11.24 -10.21
N VAL A 156 -8.18 -11.61 -11.47
CA VAL A 156 -7.00 -12.21 -12.11
C VAL A 156 -6.85 -11.68 -13.52
N TRP A 157 -5.61 -11.40 -13.91
CA TRP A 157 -5.28 -11.02 -15.27
C TRP A 157 -3.95 -11.63 -15.70
N ARG A 158 -3.78 -11.79 -17.01
CA ARG A 158 -2.50 -12.15 -17.64
C ARG A 158 -2.04 -11.03 -18.54
N GLN A 159 -0.76 -10.69 -18.44
CA GLN A 159 -0.07 -9.82 -19.40
C GLN A 159 1.19 -10.54 -19.89
N GLY A 160 1.19 -10.96 -21.16
CA GLY A 160 2.25 -11.79 -21.73
C GLY A 160 2.38 -13.12 -20.98
N GLU A 161 3.53 -13.36 -20.35
CA GLU A 161 3.85 -14.61 -19.65
C GLU A 161 3.60 -14.55 -18.13
N LYS A 162 3.03 -13.45 -17.62
CA LYS A 162 2.78 -13.24 -16.19
C LYS A 162 1.30 -13.31 -15.88
N LEU A 163 0.93 -14.17 -14.93
CA LEU A 163 -0.41 -14.21 -14.36
C LEU A 163 -0.39 -13.51 -13.01
N HIS A 164 -1.26 -12.53 -12.83
CA HIS A 164 -1.39 -11.75 -11.61
C HIS A 164 -2.71 -12.09 -10.93
N VAL A 165 -2.64 -12.42 -9.65
CA VAL A 165 -3.79 -12.74 -8.80
C VAL A 165 -3.86 -11.71 -7.70
N GLU A 166 -4.85 -10.83 -7.79
CA GLU A 166 -5.06 -9.78 -6.80
C GLU A 166 -6.18 -10.19 -5.85
N VAL A 167 -5.91 -10.07 -4.54
CA VAL A 167 -6.91 -10.16 -3.49
C VAL A 167 -6.96 -8.83 -2.78
N ALA A 168 -8.16 -8.30 -2.55
CA ALA A 168 -8.37 -7.01 -1.92
C ALA A 168 -9.39 -7.10 -0.78
N ARG A 169 -9.14 -6.33 0.27
CA ARG A 169 -10.08 -5.98 1.33
C ARG A 169 -9.99 -4.47 1.50
N PRO A 170 -10.86 -3.69 0.81
CA PRO A 170 -10.81 -2.24 0.87
C PRO A 170 -10.84 -1.73 2.30
N ALA A 171 -9.93 -0.82 2.62
CA ALA A 171 -9.79 -0.21 3.94
C ALA A 171 -9.20 1.20 3.77
N SER A 172 -9.93 2.24 4.18
CA SER A 172 -9.35 3.58 4.15
C SER A 172 -8.24 3.71 5.20
N ALA A 173 -7.26 4.58 4.96
CA ALA A 173 -6.22 4.89 5.95
C ALA A 173 -6.83 5.39 7.28
N GLU A 174 -7.93 6.15 7.20
CA GLU A 174 -8.70 6.58 8.37
C GLU A 174 -9.31 5.40 9.14
N ALA A 175 -9.87 4.40 8.45
CA ALA A 175 -10.40 3.20 9.08
C ALA A 175 -9.28 2.40 9.78
N ALA A 176 -8.14 2.20 9.11
CA ALA A 176 -6.98 1.53 9.70
C ALA A 176 -6.44 2.26 10.94
N LEU A 177 -6.38 3.60 10.90
CA LEU A 177 -6.05 4.43 12.07
C LEU A 177 -7.05 4.29 13.20
N SER A 178 -8.34 4.20 12.89
CA SER A 178 -9.40 4.00 13.88
C SER A 178 -9.29 2.63 14.55
N ASP A 179 -9.02 1.57 13.79
CA ASP A 179 -8.83 0.21 14.31
C ASP A 179 -7.60 0.14 15.22
N ALA A 180 -6.47 0.73 14.80
CA ALA A 180 -5.30 0.84 15.65
C ALA A 180 -5.57 1.66 16.92
N ALA A 181 -6.32 2.76 16.82
CA ALA A 181 -6.69 3.55 17.99
C ALA A 181 -7.56 2.76 18.98
N TRP A 182 -8.46 1.91 18.48
CA TRP A 182 -9.23 0.99 19.30
C TRP A 182 -8.33 0.02 20.06
N ASP A 183 -7.37 -0.62 19.40
CA ASP A 183 -6.43 -1.56 20.04
C ASP A 183 -5.60 -0.89 21.13
N VAL A 184 -5.16 0.35 20.90
CA VAL A 184 -4.49 1.14 21.93
C VAL A 184 -5.41 1.35 23.13
N ILE A 185 -6.62 1.86 22.93
CA ILE A 185 -7.56 2.15 24.02
C ILE A 185 -7.98 0.87 24.76
N ALA A 186 -8.21 -0.23 24.04
CA ALA A 186 -8.58 -1.53 24.61
C ALA A 186 -7.46 -2.10 25.51
N SER A 187 -6.20 -1.85 25.16
CA SER A 187 -5.01 -2.32 25.90
C SER A 187 -4.66 -1.52 27.17
N ILE A 188 -5.33 -0.39 27.43
CA ILE A 188 -5.08 0.47 28.60
C ILE A 188 -5.47 -0.27 29.89
N LYS A 189 -4.51 -0.41 30.82
CA LYS A 189 -4.72 -1.06 32.12
C LYS A 189 -5.58 -0.22 33.08
N ASP A 190 -5.46 1.12 33.02
CA ASP A 190 -6.29 2.03 33.82
C ASP A 190 -7.73 2.07 33.28
N ARG A 191 -8.64 1.43 34.02
CA ARG A 191 -10.06 1.34 33.66
C ARG A 191 -10.78 2.68 33.71
N ALA A 192 -10.36 3.63 34.56
CA ALA A 192 -10.97 4.95 34.61
C ALA A 192 -10.58 5.75 33.38
N PHE A 193 -9.30 5.74 33.02
CA PHE A 193 -8.80 6.41 31.82
C PHE A 193 -9.39 5.80 30.54
N GLN A 194 -9.43 4.46 30.44
CA GLN A 194 -10.05 3.76 29.33
C GLN A 194 -11.52 4.15 29.13
N ARG A 195 -12.32 4.17 30.21
CA ARG A 195 -13.74 4.56 30.13
C ARG A 195 -13.92 6.01 29.70
N GLU A 196 -13.06 6.91 30.15
CA GLU A 196 -13.11 8.32 29.73
C GLU A 196 -12.78 8.47 28.24
N LEU A 197 -11.80 7.74 27.71
CA LEU A 197 -11.50 7.74 26.27
C LEU A 197 -12.67 7.18 25.45
N MET A 198 -13.28 6.08 25.89
CA MET A 198 -14.48 5.54 25.25
C MET A 198 -15.65 6.52 25.28
N ARG A 199 -15.83 7.28 26.37
CA ARG A 199 -16.86 8.32 26.44
C ARG A 199 -16.58 9.48 25.48
N ARG A 200 -15.30 9.84 25.28
CA ARG A 200 -14.91 10.89 24.33
C ARG A 200 -15.04 10.45 22.88
N SER A 201 -14.82 9.17 22.59
CA SER A 201 -14.89 8.65 21.21
C SER A 201 -16.30 8.74 20.63
N GLU A 202 -17.34 8.72 21.45
CA GLU A 202 -18.73 8.97 21.02
C GLU A 202 -18.91 10.36 20.37
N LYS A 203 -18.09 11.35 20.74
CA LYS A 203 -18.18 12.72 20.21
C LYS A 203 -17.13 13.05 19.16
N GLN A 204 -15.95 12.46 19.25
CA GLN A 204 -14.77 12.85 18.47
C GLN A 204 -14.20 11.72 17.61
N GLY A 205 -14.82 10.53 17.63
CA GLY A 205 -14.25 9.33 17.04
C GLY A 205 -13.12 8.73 17.90
N MET A 206 -12.76 7.47 17.63
CA MET A 206 -11.75 6.73 18.40
C MET A 206 -10.38 7.40 18.35
N LEU A 207 -9.97 7.77 17.13
CA LEU A 207 -8.71 8.46 16.87
C LEU A 207 -8.69 9.85 17.52
N GLY A 208 -9.76 10.64 17.38
CA GLY A 208 -9.86 11.97 17.98
C GLY A 208 -9.78 11.94 19.51
N ALA A 209 -10.44 10.97 20.15
CA ALA A 209 -10.36 10.78 21.60
C ALA A 209 -8.93 10.44 22.07
N LEU A 210 -8.24 9.55 21.35
CA LEU A 210 -6.87 9.16 21.66
C LEU A 210 -5.90 10.35 21.47
N LEU A 211 -6.01 11.07 20.35
CA LEU A 211 -5.16 12.23 20.05
C LEU A 211 -5.43 13.40 21.01
N GLY A 212 -6.69 13.63 21.40
CA GLY A 212 -7.07 14.69 22.33
C GLY A 212 -6.61 14.44 23.77
N ALA A 213 -6.26 13.20 24.11
CA ALA A 213 -5.61 12.86 25.37
C ALA A 213 -4.08 13.03 25.34
N ARG A 214 -3.51 13.37 24.18
CA ARG A 214 -2.08 13.63 23.99
C ARG A 214 -1.77 15.14 24.02
N HIS A 215 -0.52 15.49 23.74
CA HIS A 215 -0.10 16.89 23.69
C HIS A 215 -0.78 17.66 22.54
N ALA A 216 -0.91 18.98 22.72
CA ALA A 216 -1.33 19.87 21.65
C ALA A 216 -0.44 19.66 20.40
N GLY A 217 -1.05 19.48 19.24
CA GLY A 217 -0.34 19.22 17.96
C GLY A 217 -0.24 17.75 17.54
N ALA A 218 -0.70 16.79 18.34
CA ALA A 218 -0.68 15.36 17.97
C ALA A 218 -1.38 15.08 16.62
N GLY A 219 -2.52 15.72 16.35
CA GLY A 219 -3.21 15.58 15.05
C GLY A 219 -2.41 16.12 13.86
N ALA A 220 -1.71 17.24 14.04
CA ALA A 220 -0.85 17.81 12.99
C ALA A 220 0.37 16.91 12.72
N ASN A 221 0.92 16.26 13.74
CA ASN A 221 1.99 15.30 13.59
C ASN A 221 1.50 14.00 12.91
N LEU A 222 0.27 13.55 13.23
CA LEU A 222 -0.33 12.40 12.55
C LEU A 222 -0.51 12.65 11.06
N ALA A 223 -0.97 13.84 10.67
CA ALA A 223 -1.17 14.18 9.26
C ALA A 223 0.15 14.17 8.44
N ARG A 224 1.30 14.27 9.11
CA ARG A 224 2.62 14.15 8.48
C ARG A 224 3.11 12.70 8.34
N LEU A 225 2.47 11.75 9.01
CA LEU A 225 2.81 10.33 8.88
C LEU A 225 2.28 9.76 7.56
N PRO A 226 3.01 8.84 6.91
CA PRO A 226 2.53 8.22 5.68
C PRO A 226 1.31 7.32 5.95
N GLU A 227 1.18 6.71 7.14
CA GLU A 227 0.04 5.87 7.53
C GLU A 227 -1.29 6.63 7.62
N ALA A 228 -1.26 7.97 7.65
CA ALA A 228 -2.47 8.78 7.55
C ALA A 228 -3.07 8.82 6.13
N HIS A 229 -2.28 8.43 5.12
CA HIS A 229 -2.64 8.56 3.71
C HIS A 229 -2.59 7.23 2.96
N PHE A 230 -1.78 6.28 3.43
CA PHE A 230 -1.55 4.99 2.81
C PHE A 230 -1.72 3.86 3.80
N THR A 231 -2.35 2.77 3.34
CA THR A 231 -2.48 1.52 4.10
C THR A 231 -2.59 0.34 3.15
N VAL A 232 -2.38 -0.88 3.66
CA VAL A 232 -2.51 -2.11 2.87
C VAL A 232 -3.99 -2.44 2.66
N GLN A 233 -4.39 -2.50 1.40
CA GLN A 233 -5.76 -2.83 0.98
C GLN A 233 -5.83 -4.03 0.04
N ALA A 234 -4.70 -4.38 -0.60
CA ALA A 234 -4.63 -5.46 -1.56
C ALA A 234 -3.31 -6.23 -1.42
N PHE A 235 -3.24 -7.37 -2.10
CA PHE A 235 -2.00 -8.09 -2.34
C PHE A 235 -2.08 -8.74 -3.72
N VAL A 236 -1.02 -8.59 -4.50
CA VAL A 236 -0.89 -9.21 -5.83
C VAL A 236 0.14 -10.32 -5.76
N GLN A 237 -0.29 -11.56 -6.00
CA GLN A 237 0.61 -12.67 -6.23
C GLN A 237 0.86 -12.80 -7.73
N THR A 238 2.13 -12.79 -8.14
CA THR A 238 2.52 -12.99 -9.54
C THR A 238 3.05 -14.41 -9.75
N LEU A 239 2.59 -15.06 -10.82
CA LEU A 239 3.08 -16.32 -11.34
C LEU A 239 3.73 -16.08 -12.71
N ASN A 240 4.80 -16.81 -13.02
CA ASN A 240 5.57 -16.67 -14.26
C ASN A 240 5.75 -18.04 -14.94
N GLY A 241 5.99 -18.03 -16.25
CA GLY A 241 6.30 -19.25 -17.02
C GLY A 241 5.17 -20.29 -16.97
N ASP A 242 5.52 -21.57 -16.86
CA ASP A 242 4.54 -22.66 -16.86
C ASP A 242 3.52 -22.55 -15.70
N ALA A 243 3.96 -22.05 -14.54
CA ALA A 243 3.07 -21.82 -13.40
C ALA A 243 2.00 -20.77 -13.71
N ALA A 244 2.31 -19.77 -14.55
CA ALA A 244 1.33 -18.77 -14.96
C ALA A 244 0.19 -19.38 -15.77
N ARG A 245 0.38 -20.56 -16.40
CA ARG A 245 -0.64 -21.29 -17.18
C ARG A 245 -1.25 -22.48 -16.44
N SER A 246 -0.99 -22.65 -15.15
CA SER A 246 -1.56 -23.75 -14.36
C SER A 246 -2.74 -23.28 -13.51
N ALA A 247 -3.93 -23.86 -13.74
CA ALA A 247 -5.10 -23.59 -12.91
C ALA A 247 -4.96 -24.12 -11.46
N GLU A 248 -4.04 -25.06 -11.23
CA GLU A 248 -3.68 -25.49 -9.88
C GLU A 248 -2.83 -24.46 -9.16
N GLU A 249 -1.78 -23.96 -9.82
CA GLU A 249 -0.91 -22.90 -9.27
C GLU A 249 -1.70 -21.61 -9.01
N TYR A 250 -2.64 -21.25 -9.90
CA TYR A 250 -3.57 -20.15 -9.65
C TYR A 250 -4.35 -20.31 -8.34
N ARG A 251 -4.91 -21.49 -8.05
CA ARG A 251 -5.67 -21.73 -6.81
C ARG A 251 -4.78 -21.63 -5.58
N THR A 252 -3.53 -22.06 -5.68
CA THR A 252 -2.53 -21.89 -4.62
C THR A 252 -2.20 -20.42 -4.44
N ALA A 253 -1.90 -19.69 -5.52
CA ALA A 253 -1.61 -18.27 -5.51
C ALA A 253 -2.75 -17.44 -4.92
N LEU A 254 -4.01 -17.75 -5.23
CA LEU A 254 -5.18 -17.09 -4.66
C LEU A 254 -5.25 -17.26 -3.12
N LYS A 255 -4.97 -18.46 -2.62
CA LYS A 255 -4.93 -18.72 -1.17
C LYS A 255 -3.76 -18.01 -0.50
N THR A 256 -2.59 -18.03 -1.14
CA THR A 256 -1.40 -17.32 -0.65
C THR A 256 -1.64 -15.82 -0.59
N ALA A 257 -2.21 -15.23 -1.64
CA ALA A 257 -2.54 -13.81 -1.69
C ALA A 257 -3.54 -13.41 -0.60
N ALA A 258 -4.57 -14.23 -0.36
CA ALA A 258 -5.54 -13.99 0.71
C ALA A 258 -4.90 -14.05 2.10
N ALA A 259 -4.07 -15.06 2.37
CA ALA A 259 -3.38 -15.19 3.65
C ALA A 259 -2.36 -14.06 3.87
N ALA A 260 -1.62 -13.69 2.84
CA ALA A 260 -0.64 -12.61 2.89
C ALA A 260 -1.33 -11.26 3.16
N LEU A 261 -2.45 -10.98 2.50
CA LEU A 261 -3.22 -9.76 2.76
C LEU A 261 -3.64 -9.65 4.23
N GLU A 262 -4.16 -10.73 4.82
CA GLU A 262 -4.55 -10.74 6.23
C GLU A 262 -3.34 -10.49 7.14
N GLU A 263 -2.21 -11.17 6.89
CA GLU A 263 -0.99 -10.97 7.67
C GLU A 263 -0.47 -9.53 7.58
N TYR A 264 -0.46 -8.93 6.38
CA TYR A 264 0.00 -7.56 6.19
C TYR A 264 -0.91 -6.53 6.83
N GLN A 265 -2.23 -6.72 6.75
CA GLN A 265 -3.19 -5.83 7.43
C GLN A 265 -3.04 -5.93 8.97
N ASP A 266 -2.94 -7.15 9.51
CA ASP A 266 -2.73 -7.35 10.95
C ASP A 266 -1.38 -6.80 11.44
N SER A 267 -0.34 -6.89 10.61
CA SER A 267 0.97 -6.29 10.90
C SER A 267 0.90 -4.76 10.89
N ALA A 268 0.27 -4.18 9.87
CA ALA A 268 0.11 -2.73 9.74
C ALA A 268 -0.65 -2.14 10.95
N THR A 269 -1.77 -2.77 11.35
CA THR A 269 -2.54 -2.35 12.53
C THR A 269 -1.73 -2.40 13.83
N ARG A 270 -0.90 -3.43 14.01
CA ARG A 270 0.00 -3.56 15.17
C ARG A 270 1.07 -2.46 15.19
N THR A 271 1.77 -2.25 14.07
CA THR A 271 2.78 -1.18 13.96
C THR A 271 2.16 0.19 14.21
N LEU A 272 1.00 0.46 13.63
CA LEU A 272 0.29 1.73 13.83
C LEU A 272 -0.15 1.92 15.28
N SER A 273 -0.60 0.84 15.94
CA SER A 273 -0.92 0.86 17.37
C SER A 273 0.30 1.20 18.23
N GLU A 274 1.49 0.69 17.89
CA GLU A 274 2.73 1.02 18.59
C GLU A 274 3.12 2.50 18.40
N VAL A 275 3.03 3.04 17.18
CA VAL A 275 3.24 4.47 16.90
C VAL A 275 2.27 5.34 17.72
N LEU A 276 0.99 4.95 17.74
CA LEU A 276 -0.04 5.61 18.53
C LEU A 276 0.15 5.45 20.05
N ARG A 277 0.90 4.45 20.54
CA ARG A 277 1.27 4.29 21.97
C ARG A 277 2.47 5.12 22.37
N HIS A 278 3.55 5.09 21.58
CA HIS A 278 4.84 5.66 21.99
C HIS A 278 4.96 7.17 21.84
N GLY A 279 4.09 7.79 21.03
CA GLY A 279 4.06 9.24 20.91
C GLY A 279 4.22 9.67 19.47
N LEU A 280 3.35 10.57 19.02
CA LEU A 280 3.61 11.36 17.81
C LEU A 280 4.55 12.50 18.20
N GLN A 281 5.74 12.14 18.70
CA GLN A 281 6.74 13.13 19.09
C GLN A 281 7.07 13.96 17.85
N GLY A 282 6.98 15.28 17.97
CA GLY A 282 7.30 16.18 16.87
C GLY A 282 8.74 15.94 16.45
N SER A 283 8.92 15.48 15.21
CA SER A 283 10.18 15.64 14.47
C SER A 283 10.57 17.10 14.40
#